data_AF-A0A482ULD8-F1
#
_entry.id   AF-A0A482ULD8-F1
#
_cell.length_a   1.000
_cell.length_b   1.000
_cell.length_c   1.000
_cell.angle_alpha   90.00
_cell.angle_beta   90.00
_cell.angle_gamma   90.00
#
_symmetry.space_group_name_H-M   'P 1'
#
loop_
_entity.id
_entity.type
_entity.pdbx_description
1 polymer ?
#
loop_
_entity_poly.entity_id
_entity_poly.type
_entity_poly.pdbx_seq_one_letter_code
_entity_poly.pdbx_strand_id
1 'polypeptide(L)'
;MRLNRSSLQRFARECLSPSRPNHATHVRGIQVLKSIKEMWDYRDSLPKGATVGFVPTMGALHAGHISLVKRSKQECNVTLSSIFVNPTQFSPGEDLDKYPRQLEADLKLLEQAQVDAVFVPTTADMYRPHTLCHVEPSQFSAIREGLARPEFFRGVATVVCKLFNITQPTHAYFGQKDISQCILLLHMVRDLNMRVNVIICETMREHDGLAMSSRNAYLTSHERSHASVLYKALSAGQAQYDKVS
;
A
#
# COMPACT_ATOMS: atom_id res chain seq x y z
N MET A 1 -14.35 11.77 37.25
CA MET A 1 -12.98 12.13 36.80
C MET A 1 -13.09 13.18 35.69
N ARG A 2 -12.97 14.48 36.02
CA ARG A 2 -13.09 15.58 35.03
C ARG A 2 -11.70 15.90 34.46
N LEU A 3 -11.42 15.52 33.22
CA LEU A 3 -10.22 15.97 32.51
C LEU A 3 -10.32 17.48 32.27
N ASN A 4 -9.31 18.24 32.72
CA ASN A 4 -9.20 19.68 32.50
C ASN A 4 -9.19 19.98 30.98
N ARG A 5 -9.97 20.98 30.52
CA ARG A 5 -10.01 21.44 29.12
C ARG A 5 -8.60 21.71 28.55
N SER A 6 -7.65 22.18 29.35
CA SER A 6 -6.27 22.42 28.92
C SER A 6 -5.52 21.12 28.61
N SER A 7 -5.78 20.04 29.35
CA SER A 7 -5.19 18.71 29.13
C SER A 7 -5.71 18.06 27.86
N LEU A 8 -7.01 18.19 27.58
CA LEU A 8 -7.62 17.69 26.34
C LEU A 8 -7.12 18.45 25.10
N GLN A 9 -6.99 19.78 25.19
CA GLN A 9 -6.43 20.58 24.09
C GLN A 9 -4.94 20.35 23.87
N ARG A 10 -4.20 19.99 24.92
CA ARG A 10 -2.79 19.57 24.81
C ARG A 10 -2.69 18.19 24.15
N PHE A 11 -3.50 17.23 24.57
CA PHE A 11 -3.58 15.90 23.94
C PHE A 11 -3.95 16.00 22.46
N ALA A 12 -4.96 16.80 22.11
CA ALA A 12 -5.34 17.05 20.72
C ALA A 12 -4.18 17.65 19.89
N ARG A 13 -3.44 18.62 20.45
CA ARG A 13 -2.26 19.20 19.80
C ARG A 13 -1.14 18.18 19.62
N GLU A 14 -0.86 17.36 20.64
CA GLU A 14 0.16 16.32 20.57
C GLU A 14 -0.21 15.23 19.55
N CYS A 15 -1.47 14.79 19.49
CA CYS A 15 -1.97 13.84 18.49
C CYS A 15 -1.87 14.37 17.05
N LEU A 16 -2.14 15.66 16.85
CA LEU A 16 -2.14 16.30 15.54
C LEU A 16 -0.77 16.87 15.13
N SER A 17 0.15 17.06 16.08
CA SER A 17 1.49 17.57 15.78
C SER A 17 2.36 16.45 15.18
N PRO A 18 2.92 16.62 13.97
CA PRO A 18 3.75 15.59 13.35
C PRO A 18 5.12 15.45 14.04
N SER A 19 5.76 14.29 13.86
CA SER A 19 7.14 14.01 14.29
C SER A 19 8.10 15.10 13.76
N ARG A 20 9.15 15.43 14.52
CA ARG A 20 10.17 16.42 14.10
C ARG A 20 10.78 16.00 12.75
N PRO A 21 10.98 16.94 11.80
CA PRO A 21 11.50 16.62 10.48
C PRO A 21 12.95 16.11 10.57
N ASN A 22 13.26 15.10 9.76
CA ASN A 22 14.63 14.74 9.42
C ASN A 22 14.86 15.28 8.01
N HIS A 23 15.89 16.12 7.82
CA HIS A 23 16.08 16.89 6.60
C HIS A 23 15.85 16.09 5.30
N ALA A 24 14.96 16.61 4.45
CA ALA A 24 14.72 16.08 3.11
C ALA A 24 16.05 16.00 2.37
N THR A 25 16.44 14.78 2.04
CA THR A 25 17.70 14.48 1.35
C THR A 25 17.35 14.33 -0.12
N HIS A 26 17.71 15.34 -0.92
CA HIS A 26 17.64 15.22 -2.37
C HIS A 26 18.72 14.25 -2.86
N VAL A 27 18.31 13.00 -3.11
CA VAL A 27 19.02 12.15 -4.07
C VAL A 27 18.47 12.57 -5.43
N ARG A 28 19.36 12.92 -6.37
CA ARG A 28 18.98 13.45 -7.70
C ARG A 28 17.85 12.61 -8.31
N GLY A 29 16.74 13.25 -8.68
CA GLY A 29 15.69 12.70 -9.56
C GLY A 29 14.27 12.62 -9.00
N ILE A 30 14.10 12.19 -7.74
CA ILE A 30 12.77 11.94 -7.15
C ILE A 30 12.66 12.50 -5.73
N GLN A 31 11.53 13.13 -5.38
CA GLN A 31 11.32 13.70 -4.06
C GLN A 31 10.96 12.59 -3.04
N VAL A 32 11.80 12.41 -2.02
CA VAL A 32 11.57 11.44 -0.95
C VAL A 32 11.07 12.15 0.30
N LEU A 33 9.87 11.77 0.75
CA LEU A 33 9.15 12.36 1.89
C LEU A 33 9.22 11.36 3.06
N LYS A 34 9.93 11.69 4.13
CA LYS A 34 10.26 10.76 5.22
C LYS A 34 9.36 10.91 6.45
N SER A 35 8.59 11.99 6.53
CA SER A 35 7.70 12.27 7.65
C SER A 35 6.28 12.58 7.17
N ILE A 36 5.28 12.38 8.05
CA ILE A 36 3.89 12.77 7.77
C ILE A 36 3.81 14.27 7.47
N LYS A 37 4.61 15.09 8.15
CA LYS A 37 4.67 16.54 7.89
C LYS A 37 5.12 16.83 6.46
N GLU A 38 6.22 16.23 6.01
CA GLU A 38 6.72 16.42 4.65
C GLU A 38 5.69 15.99 3.61
N MET A 39 4.95 14.90 3.87
CA MET A 39 3.86 14.48 2.99
C MET A 39 2.72 15.50 2.93
N TRP A 40 2.28 16.03 4.08
CA TRP A 40 1.28 17.10 4.10
C TRP A 40 1.76 18.39 3.44
N ASP A 41 2.98 18.84 3.74
CA ASP A 41 3.57 20.03 3.12
C ASP A 41 3.66 19.86 1.59
N TYR A 42 4.06 18.68 1.11
CA TYR A 42 4.06 18.36 -0.32
C TYR A 42 2.63 18.44 -0.89
N ARG A 43 1.66 17.85 -0.19
CA ARG A 43 0.26 17.83 -0.60
C ARG A 43 -0.33 19.25 -0.73
N ASP A 44 -0.06 20.09 0.24
CA ASP A 44 -0.53 21.48 0.30
C ASP A 44 0.16 22.37 -0.74
N SER A 45 1.37 22.01 -1.18
CA SER A 45 2.10 22.75 -2.21
C SER A 45 1.56 22.55 -3.63
N LEU A 46 0.71 21.54 -3.84
CA LEU A 46 0.19 21.25 -5.18
C LEU A 46 -0.91 22.22 -5.60
N PRO A 47 -1.08 22.45 -6.92
CA PRO A 47 -2.16 23.27 -7.43
C PRO A 47 -3.52 22.77 -6.95
N LYS A 48 -4.41 23.70 -6.59
CA LYS A 48 -5.79 23.37 -6.26
C LYS A 48 -6.45 22.64 -7.43
N GLY A 49 -7.08 21.51 -7.15
CA GLY A 49 -7.73 20.67 -8.17
C GLY A 49 -6.81 19.70 -8.90
N ALA A 50 -5.50 19.64 -8.59
CA ALA A 50 -4.61 18.63 -9.14
C ALA A 50 -5.11 17.22 -8.79
N THR A 51 -5.29 16.39 -9.82
CA THR A 51 -5.65 14.97 -9.67
C THR A 51 -4.43 14.18 -9.25
N VAL A 52 -4.58 13.38 -8.20
CA VAL A 52 -3.45 12.67 -7.60
C VAL A 52 -3.70 11.19 -7.53
N GLY A 53 -2.78 10.46 -8.15
CA GLY A 53 -2.73 9.03 -8.12
C GLY A 53 -1.77 8.54 -7.05
N PHE A 54 -2.16 7.49 -6.35
CA PHE A 54 -1.36 6.93 -5.26
C PHE A 54 -1.20 5.42 -5.40
N VAL A 55 0.04 4.96 -5.33
CA VAL A 55 0.42 3.54 -5.40
C VAL A 55 1.05 3.13 -4.05
N PRO A 56 0.26 2.58 -3.10
CA PRO A 56 0.82 2.10 -1.85
C PRO A 56 1.58 0.78 -2.06
N THR A 57 2.83 0.72 -1.60
CA THR A 57 3.65 -0.49 -1.69
C THR A 57 4.39 -0.77 -0.38
N MET A 58 4.88 -2.00 -0.23
CA MET A 58 5.80 -2.38 0.85
C MET A 58 7.28 -2.33 0.41
N GLY A 59 7.58 -1.83 -0.80
CA GLY A 59 8.91 -1.91 -1.41
C GLY A 59 9.14 -3.25 -2.12
N ALA A 60 10.41 -3.58 -2.39
CA ALA A 60 10.81 -4.75 -3.18
C ALA A 60 10.10 -4.78 -4.54
N LEU A 61 10.20 -3.66 -5.26
CA LEU A 61 9.38 -3.37 -6.43
C LEU A 61 9.71 -4.27 -7.62
N HIS A 62 8.71 -4.48 -8.48
CA HIS A 62 8.78 -5.30 -9.68
C HIS A 62 7.85 -4.73 -10.74
N ALA A 63 7.83 -5.28 -11.96
CA ALA A 63 7.05 -4.72 -13.07
C ALA A 63 5.53 -4.63 -12.79
N GLY A 64 4.99 -5.50 -11.92
CA GLY A 64 3.64 -5.35 -11.35
C GLY A 64 3.40 -4.03 -10.62
N HIS A 65 4.34 -3.55 -9.80
CA HIS A 65 4.21 -2.24 -9.15
C HIS A 65 4.35 -1.09 -10.16
N ILE A 66 5.26 -1.25 -11.12
CA ILE A 66 5.50 -0.23 -12.15
C ILE A 66 4.31 -0.09 -13.11
N SER A 67 3.53 -1.16 -13.36
CA SER A 67 2.30 -1.03 -14.15
C SER A 67 1.24 -0.16 -13.45
N LEU A 68 1.13 -0.24 -12.12
CA LEU A 68 0.26 0.64 -11.33
C LEU A 68 0.68 2.11 -11.44
N VAL A 69 1.99 2.37 -11.33
CA VAL A 69 2.57 3.70 -11.51
C VAL A 69 2.29 4.24 -12.92
N LYS A 70 2.49 3.41 -13.95
CA LYS A 70 2.20 3.81 -15.34
C LYS A 70 0.73 4.15 -15.54
N ARG A 71 -0.19 3.37 -14.97
CA ARG A 71 -1.62 3.68 -15.00
C ARG A 71 -1.91 5.01 -14.31
N SER A 72 -1.31 5.23 -13.13
CA SER A 72 -1.43 6.50 -12.40
C SER A 72 -0.98 7.71 -13.22
N LYS A 73 0.17 7.63 -13.91
CA LYS A 73 0.68 8.73 -14.76
C LYS A 73 -0.22 9.02 -15.97
N GLN A 74 -1.02 8.06 -16.42
CA GLN A 74 -1.96 8.26 -17.53
C GLN A 74 -3.23 9.01 -17.10
N GLU A 75 -3.61 8.91 -15.82
CA GLU A 75 -4.92 9.37 -15.32
C GLU A 75 -4.82 10.54 -14.34
N CYS A 76 -3.63 10.85 -13.83
CA CYS A 76 -3.42 11.86 -12.79
C CYS A 76 -2.33 12.86 -13.15
N ASN A 77 -2.46 14.09 -12.64
CA ASN A 77 -1.45 15.14 -12.78
C ASN A 77 -0.19 14.84 -11.95
N VAL A 78 -0.36 14.22 -10.78
CA VAL A 78 0.73 13.86 -9.86
C VAL A 78 0.56 12.40 -9.45
N THR A 79 1.65 11.64 -9.50
CA THR A 79 1.72 10.26 -9.02
C THR A 79 2.61 10.18 -7.80
N LEU A 80 2.03 9.63 -6.73
CA LEU A 80 2.70 9.34 -5.47
C LEU A 80 2.83 7.83 -5.30
N SER A 81 3.93 7.41 -4.68
CA SER A 81 4.09 6.04 -4.19
C SER A 81 4.41 6.06 -2.71
N SER A 82 4.05 5.00 -1.97
CA SER A 82 4.64 4.78 -0.65
C SER A 82 5.50 3.52 -0.63
N ILE A 83 6.53 3.52 0.20
CA ILE A 83 7.29 2.31 0.55
C ILE A 83 7.23 2.18 2.07
N PHE A 84 6.39 1.27 2.54
CA PHE A 84 6.23 1.02 3.97
C PHE A 84 5.87 -0.44 4.24
N VAL A 85 6.81 -1.19 4.83
CA VAL A 85 6.53 -2.55 5.33
C VAL A 85 5.73 -2.42 6.62
N ASN A 86 4.42 -2.55 6.50
CA ASN A 86 3.51 -2.40 7.63
C ASN A 86 3.62 -3.60 8.59
N PRO A 87 4.06 -3.46 9.85
CA PRO A 87 4.16 -4.60 10.75
C PRO A 87 2.80 -5.16 11.19
N THR A 88 1.73 -4.36 11.17
CA THR A 88 0.41 -4.77 11.70
C THR A 88 -0.33 -5.77 10.82
N GLN A 89 0.13 -5.97 9.58
CA GLN A 89 -0.40 -6.97 8.65
C GLN A 89 0.48 -8.24 8.60
N PHE A 90 1.38 -8.43 9.57
CA PHE A 90 2.14 -9.66 9.72
C PHE A 90 1.78 -10.34 11.04
N SER A 91 1.50 -11.64 11.00
CA SER A 91 1.28 -12.46 12.19
C SER A 91 2.62 -12.91 12.82
N PRO A 92 2.65 -13.24 14.12
CA PRO A 92 3.84 -13.82 14.74
C PRO A 92 4.31 -15.06 13.97
N GLY A 93 5.59 -15.11 13.62
CA GLY A 93 6.19 -16.21 12.83
C GLY A 93 6.13 -16.02 11.31
N GLU A 94 5.50 -14.95 10.82
CA GLU A 94 5.56 -14.58 9.39
C GLU A 94 6.89 -13.92 9.02
N ASP A 95 7.03 -13.61 7.73
CA ASP A 95 8.26 -13.17 7.09
C ASP A 95 8.62 -11.68 7.31
N LEU A 96 8.12 -11.02 8.37
CA LEU A 96 8.37 -9.59 8.59
C LEU A 96 9.87 -9.23 8.63
N ASP A 97 10.67 -10.05 9.32
CA ASP A 97 12.12 -9.82 9.43
C ASP A 97 12.84 -10.15 8.12
N LYS A 98 12.30 -11.11 7.35
CA LYS A 98 12.85 -11.59 6.08
C LYS A 98 12.33 -10.83 4.86
N TYR A 99 11.38 -9.91 5.03
CA TYR A 99 10.79 -9.17 3.93
C TYR A 99 11.87 -8.36 3.23
N PRO A 100 11.99 -8.41 1.88
CA PRO A 100 13.10 -7.76 1.20
C PRO A 100 13.00 -6.25 1.36
N ARG A 101 14.10 -5.61 1.79
CA ARG A 101 14.20 -4.16 1.96
C ARG A 101 15.34 -3.64 1.09
N GLN A 102 15.01 -2.98 -0.01
CA GLN A 102 15.98 -2.52 -1.01
C GLN A 102 15.66 -1.08 -1.46
N LEU A 103 15.52 -0.17 -0.49
CA LEU A 103 15.01 1.19 -0.73
C LEU A 103 15.71 1.92 -1.89
N GLU A 104 17.03 1.83 -1.99
CA GLU A 104 17.77 2.49 -3.09
C GLU A 104 17.40 1.93 -4.47
N ALA A 105 17.22 0.62 -4.60
CA ALA A 105 16.81 -0.02 -5.84
C ALA A 105 15.36 0.34 -6.19
N ASP A 106 14.48 0.36 -5.19
CA ASP A 106 13.08 0.73 -5.35
C ASP A 106 12.95 2.21 -5.80
N LEU A 107 13.71 3.11 -5.19
CA LEU A 107 13.72 4.54 -5.56
C LEU A 107 14.19 4.74 -7.01
N LYS A 108 15.22 4.00 -7.47
CA LYS A 108 15.66 4.06 -8.87
C LYS A 108 14.57 3.61 -9.84
N LEU A 109 13.83 2.55 -9.51
CA LEU A 109 12.72 2.07 -10.34
C LEU A 109 11.58 3.10 -10.40
N LEU A 110 11.25 3.75 -9.28
CA LEU A 110 10.22 4.78 -9.21
C LEU A 110 10.64 6.07 -9.94
N GLU A 111 11.92 6.45 -9.84
CA GLU A 111 12.51 7.56 -10.60
C GLU A 111 12.43 7.31 -12.12
N GLN A 112 12.83 6.11 -12.57
CA GLN A 112 12.71 5.71 -13.98
C GLN A 112 11.25 5.68 -14.46
N ALA A 113 10.31 5.36 -13.58
CA ALA A 113 8.88 5.40 -13.84
C ALA A 113 8.25 6.79 -13.69
N GLN A 114 9.07 7.83 -13.45
CA GLN A 114 8.67 9.23 -13.34
C GLN A 114 7.63 9.50 -12.25
N VAL A 115 7.75 8.82 -11.10
CA VAL A 115 6.98 9.13 -9.90
C VAL A 115 7.39 10.49 -9.36
N ASP A 116 6.41 11.30 -8.97
CA ASP A 116 6.65 12.70 -8.60
C ASP A 116 7.17 12.81 -7.15
N ALA A 117 6.65 11.99 -6.23
CA ALA A 117 7.20 11.84 -4.88
C ALA A 117 6.95 10.46 -4.26
N VAL A 118 7.84 10.06 -3.35
CA VAL A 118 7.77 8.79 -2.62
C VAL A 118 7.70 9.03 -1.12
N PHE A 119 6.64 8.53 -0.50
CA PHE A 119 6.47 8.57 0.95
C PHE A 119 7.10 7.33 1.60
N VAL A 120 8.10 7.55 2.46
CA VAL A 120 8.89 6.48 3.11
C VAL A 120 8.86 6.71 4.63
N PRO A 121 7.70 6.49 5.29
CA PRO A 121 7.59 6.70 6.73
C PRO A 121 8.27 5.59 7.52
N THR A 122 8.67 5.91 8.75
CA THR A 122 9.03 4.88 9.73
C THR A 122 7.79 4.28 10.40
N THR A 123 7.95 3.12 11.05
CA THR A 123 6.90 2.55 11.90
C THR A 123 6.47 3.53 13.00
N ALA A 124 7.39 4.30 13.57
CA ALA A 124 7.06 5.28 14.62
C ALA A 124 6.26 6.48 14.09
N ASP A 125 6.44 6.85 12.82
CA ASP A 125 5.62 7.87 12.17
C ASP A 125 4.19 7.37 11.96
N MET A 126 4.03 6.13 11.48
CA MET A 126 2.72 5.54 11.23
C MET A 126 2.01 5.13 12.52
N TYR A 127 2.72 4.54 13.46
CA TYR A 127 2.18 3.96 14.69
C TYR A 127 2.94 4.52 15.89
N ARG A 128 2.36 5.56 16.48
CA ARG A 128 2.88 6.12 17.74
C ARG A 128 2.76 5.08 18.85
N PRO A 129 3.62 5.13 19.88
CA PRO A 129 3.44 4.34 21.08
C PRO A 129 2.00 4.46 21.58
N HIS A 130 1.39 3.32 21.91
CA HIS A 130 0.00 3.22 22.36
C HIS A 130 -1.04 3.70 21.34
N THR A 131 -0.83 3.43 20.04
CA THR A 131 -1.90 3.60 19.04
C THR A 131 -3.11 2.74 19.43
N LEU A 132 -4.24 3.39 19.74
CA LEU A 132 -5.47 2.72 20.21
C LEU A 132 -6.49 2.47 19.09
N CYS A 133 -6.45 3.28 18.02
CA CYS A 133 -7.44 3.24 16.95
C CYS A 133 -7.00 2.37 15.79
N HIS A 134 -7.93 1.58 15.25
CA HIS A 134 -7.75 0.77 14.05
C HIS A 134 -9.06 0.71 13.26
N VAL A 135 -8.99 0.26 12.00
CA VAL A 135 -10.15 -0.06 11.18
C VAL A 135 -10.39 -1.55 11.26
N GLU A 136 -11.58 -1.95 11.72
CA GLU A 136 -11.98 -3.35 11.87
C GLU A 136 -12.93 -3.76 10.74
N PRO A 137 -12.44 -4.45 9.68
CA PRO A 137 -13.29 -4.91 8.61
C PRO A 137 -14.02 -6.19 9.02
N SER A 138 -15.18 -5.99 9.64
CA SER A 138 -16.05 -7.07 10.10
C SER A 138 -16.28 -8.10 8.97
N GLN A 139 -16.28 -9.39 9.34
CA GLN A 139 -16.46 -10.56 8.45
C GLN A 139 -15.26 -10.91 7.54
N PHE A 140 -14.31 -10.01 7.27
CA PHE A 140 -13.15 -10.36 6.43
C PHE A 140 -12.18 -11.35 7.10
N SER A 141 -12.11 -11.35 8.43
CA SER A 141 -11.37 -12.35 9.21
C SER A 141 -11.90 -13.77 9.03
N ALA A 142 -13.15 -13.94 8.59
CA ALA A 142 -13.77 -15.25 8.35
C ALA A 142 -13.61 -15.76 6.90
N ILE A 143 -12.97 -15.01 6.00
CA ILE A 143 -12.85 -15.35 4.57
C ILE A 143 -11.45 -15.84 4.27
N ARG A 144 -11.28 -17.09 3.80
CA ARG A 144 -10.05 -17.69 3.22
C ARG A 144 -8.73 -17.19 3.84
N GLU A 145 -8.14 -16.13 3.28
CA GLU A 145 -6.86 -15.56 3.75
C GLU A 145 -6.96 -15.03 5.19
N GLY A 146 -8.12 -14.48 5.59
CA GLY A 146 -8.40 -14.07 6.96
C GLY A 146 -8.43 -15.24 7.94
N LEU A 147 -8.87 -16.43 7.51
CA LEU A 147 -8.80 -17.64 8.36
C LEU A 147 -7.36 -18.08 8.59
N ALA A 148 -6.51 -17.97 7.56
CA ALA A 148 -5.10 -18.30 7.66
C ALA A 148 -4.31 -17.23 8.44
N ARG A 149 -4.75 -15.96 8.37
CA ARG A 149 -4.04 -14.78 8.91
C ARG A 149 -5.06 -13.84 9.58
N PRO A 150 -5.54 -14.15 10.80
CA PRO A 150 -6.66 -13.46 11.44
C PRO A 150 -6.54 -11.93 11.51
N GLU A 151 -5.32 -11.44 11.73
CA GLU A 151 -5.05 -10.02 11.94
C GLU A 151 -4.71 -9.26 10.64
N PHE A 152 -4.54 -9.99 9.52
CA PHE A 152 -4.01 -9.44 8.27
C PHE A 152 -4.88 -8.31 7.72
N PHE A 153 -6.19 -8.56 7.54
CA PHE A 153 -7.08 -7.60 6.93
C PHE A 153 -7.32 -6.36 7.80
N ARG A 154 -7.34 -6.51 9.13
CA ARG A 154 -7.36 -5.35 10.04
C ARG A 154 -6.11 -4.49 9.89
N GLY A 155 -4.94 -5.13 9.79
CA GLY A 155 -3.68 -4.45 9.51
C GLY A 155 -3.69 -3.68 8.19
N VAL A 156 -4.15 -4.33 7.12
CA VAL A 156 -4.30 -3.73 5.78
C VAL A 156 -5.28 -2.57 5.78
N ALA A 157 -6.50 -2.76 6.29
CA ALA A 157 -7.52 -1.70 6.35
C ALA A 157 -7.02 -0.50 7.16
N THR A 158 -6.36 -0.75 8.30
CA THR A 158 -5.83 0.31 9.16
C THR A 158 -4.73 1.10 8.47
N VAL A 159 -3.74 0.43 7.86
CA VAL A 159 -2.63 1.14 7.22
C VAL A 159 -3.09 1.91 5.98
N VAL A 160 -3.96 1.32 5.15
CA VAL A 160 -4.45 1.98 3.93
C VAL A 160 -5.34 3.16 4.28
N CYS A 161 -6.21 3.04 5.30
CA CYS A 161 -6.99 4.17 5.80
C CYS A 161 -6.09 5.34 6.26
N LYS A 162 -5.02 5.03 7.00
CA LYS A 162 -4.03 6.04 7.40
C LYS A 162 -3.34 6.67 6.19
N LEU A 163 -2.89 5.87 5.23
CA LEU A 163 -2.25 6.37 4.02
C LEU A 163 -3.19 7.25 3.19
N PHE A 164 -4.47 6.91 3.06
CA PHE A 164 -5.45 7.75 2.37
C PHE A 164 -5.68 9.08 3.08
N ASN A 165 -5.74 9.09 4.42
CA ASN A 165 -5.83 10.34 5.20
C ASN A 165 -4.58 11.21 5.07
N ILE A 166 -3.39 10.60 4.98
CA ILE A 166 -2.11 11.30 4.88
C ILE A 166 -1.90 11.85 3.47
N THR A 167 -2.13 11.02 2.45
CA THR A 167 -1.78 11.32 1.05
C THR A 167 -2.93 11.95 0.27
N GLN A 168 -4.17 11.88 0.78
CA GLN A 168 -5.38 12.46 0.18
C GLN A 168 -5.44 12.30 -1.35
N PRO A 169 -5.39 11.06 -1.87
CA PRO A 169 -5.35 10.84 -3.30
C PRO A 169 -6.74 10.97 -3.94
N THR A 170 -6.77 11.34 -5.22
CA THR A 170 -7.97 11.24 -6.05
C THR A 170 -8.21 9.80 -6.47
N HIS A 171 -7.15 9.11 -6.91
CA HIS A 171 -7.16 7.72 -7.35
C HIS A 171 -6.10 6.92 -6.58
N ALA A 172 -6.44 5.71 -6.14
CA ALA A 172 -5.49 4.79 -5.53
C ALA A 172 -5.46 3.47 -6.30
N TYR A 173 -4.27 3.02 -6.69
CA TYR A 173 -4.09 1.90 -7.62
C TYR A 173 -3.64 0.64 -6.88
N PHE A 174 -4.36 -0.46 -7.09
CA PHE A 174 -4.07 -1.75 -6.48
C PHE A 174 -4.09 -2.86 -7.54
N GLY A 175 -3.21 -3.85 -7.38
CA GLY A 175 -3.15 -5.00 -8.26
C GLY A 175 -4.20 -6.05 -7.93
N GLN A 176 -4.94 -6.52 -8.94
CA GLN A 176 -5.96 -7.57 -8.85
C GLN A 176 -5.41 -8.88 -8.26
N LYS A 177 -4.09 -9.09 -8.32
CA LYS A 177 -3.39 -10.26 -7.76
C LYS A 177 -3.78 -10.51 -6.29
N ASP A 178 -4.03 -9.45 -5.53
CA ASP A 178 -4.53 -9.52 -4.15
C ASP A 178 -6.03 -9.16 -4.10
N ILE A 179 -6.86 -10.00 -4.74
CA ILE A 179 -8.29 -9.67 -4.99
C ILE A 179 -9.09 -9.48 -3.69
N SER A 180 -8.84 -10.27 -2.65
CA SER A 180 -9.51 -10.14 -1.35
C SER A 180 -9.19 -8.79 -0.70
N GLN A 181 -7.94 -8.33 -0.81
CA GLN A 181 -7.53 -7.00 -0.38
C GLN A 181 -8.23 -5.92 -1.23
N CYS A 182 -8.32 -6.08 -2.55
CA CYS A 182 -9.00 -5.10 -3.39
C CYS A 182 -10.50 -4.95 -3.01
N ILE A 183 -11.19 -6.07 -2.79
CA ILE A 183 -12.59 -6.08 -2.35
C ILE A 183 -12.74 -5.41 -0.99
N LEU A 184 -11.87 -5.74 -0.03
CA LEU A 184 -11.83 -5.07 1.28
C LEU A 184 -11.73 -3.55 1.14
N LEU A 185 -10.82 -3.06 0.28
CA LEU A 185 -10.59 -1.63 0.12
C LEU A 185 -11.75 -0.92 -0.57
N LEU A 186 -12.42 -1.57 -1.52
CA LEU A 186 -13.67 -1.06 -2.12
C LEU A 186 -14.77 -0.89 -1.06
N HIS A 187 -14.95 -1.89 -0.20
CA HIS A 187 -15.90 -1.81 0.92
C HIS A 187 -15.51 -0.73 1.92
N MET A 188 -14.23 -0.66 2.32
CA MET A 188 -13.74 0.33 3.27
C MET A 188 -13.99 1.76 2.77
N VAL A 189 -13.67 2.04 1.51
CA VAL A 189 -13.86 3.37 0.91
C VAL A 189 -15.34 3.74 0.86
N ARG A 190 -16.20 2.80 0.45
CA ARG A 190 -17.66 3.00 0.43
C ARG A 190 -18.21 3.24 1.83
N ASP A 191 -17.93 2.34 2.77
CA ASP A 191 -18.56 2.30 4.09
C ASP A 191 -18.06 3.44 5.00
N LEU A 192 -16.80 3.87 4.83
CA LEU A 192 -16.24 5.03 5.55
C LEU A 192 -16.41 6.35 4.80
N ASN A 193 -17.16 6.38 3.69
CA ASN A 193 -17.43 7.57 2.87
C ASN A 193 -16.15 8.31 2.44
N MET A 194 -15.11 7.57 2.06
CA MET A 194 -13.82 8.14 1.71
C MET A 194 -13.86 8.74 0.29
N ARG A 195 -13.32 9.95 0.13
CA ARG A 195 -13.24 10.63 -1.17
C ARG A 195 -12.03 10.18 -1.98
N VAL A 196 -11.95 8.90 -2.29
CA VAL A 196 -10.90 8.28 -3.10
C VAL A 196 -11.49 7.23 -4.02
N ASN A 197 -11.04 7.19 -5.27
CA ASN A 197 -11.44 6.17 -6.23
C ASN A 197 -10.39 5.04 -6.24
N VAL A 198 -10.79 3.82 -5.88
CA VAL A 198 -9.92 2.64 -5.93
C VAL A 198 -9.94 2.06 -7.33
N ILE A 199 -8.78 2.05 -7.99
CA ILE A 199 -8.60 1.52 -9.35
C ILE A 199 -7.89 0.17 -9.25
N ILE A 200 -8.58 -0.89 -9.68
CA ILE A 200 -8.03 -2.24 -9.72
C ILE A 200 -7.38 -2.47 -11.08
N CYS A 201 -6.09 -2.78 -11.06
CA CYS A 201 -5.29 -3.05 -12.26
C CYS A 201 -5.04 -4.54 -12.42
N GLU A 202 -4.96 -5.01 -13.67
CA GLU A 202 -4.75 -6.42 -13.99
C GLU A 202 -3.45 -6.98 -13.37
N THR A 203 -3.46 -8.28 -13.11
CA THR A 203 -2.29 -8.99 -12.58
C THR A 203 -1.19 -9.08 -13.64
N MET A 204 -0.06 -8.39 -13.40
CA MET A 204 1.15 -8.60 -14.20
C MET A 204 1.77 -9.97 -13.91
N ARG A 205 2.22 -10.63 -14.97
CA ARG A 205 2.77 -11.99 -14.93
C ARG A 205 4.15 -12.04 -15.58
N GLU A 206 4.97 -12.96 -15.10
CA GLU A 206 6.22 -13.36 -15.75
C GLU A 206 5.91 -14.11 -17.07
N HIS A 207 6.94 -14.35 -17.88
CA HIS A 207 6.80 -14.94 -19.21
C HIS A 207 6.12 -16.32 -19.23
N ASP A 208 6.20 -17.06 -18.13
CA ASP A 208 5.58 -18.38 -17.94
C ASP A 208 4.21 -18.32 -17.24
N GLY A 209 3.68 -17.10 -17.04
CA GLY A 209 2.36 -16.85 -16.47
C GLY A 209 2.32 -16.77 -14.94
N LEU A 210 3.44 -16.99 -14.24
CA LEU A 210 3.51 -16.79 -12.79
C LEU A 210 3.18 -15.32 -12.44
N ALA A 211 2.26 -15.10 -11.50
CA ALA A 211 1.96 -13.75 -11.04
C ALA A 211 3.21 -13.12 -10.39
N MET A 212 3.54 -11.89 -10.77
CA MET A 212 4.68 -11.19 -10.18
C MET A 212 4.43 -10.90 -8.71
N SER A 213 5.42 -11.21 -7.88
CA SER A 213 5.38 -10.99 -6.43
C SER A 213 6.81 -10.84 -5.91
N SER A 214 7.04 -9.90 -4.99
CA SER A 214 8.32 -9.76 -4.30
C SER A 214 8.74 -11.04 -3.58
N ARG A 215 7.77 -11.88 -3.17
CA ARG A 215 8.01 -13.19 -2.54
C ARG A 215 8.47 -14.28 -3.51
N ASN A 216 8.42 -14.07 -4.83
CA ASN A 216 8.98 -15.03 -5.79
C ASN A 216 10.49 -15.22 -5.57
N ALA A 217 11.17 -14.25 -4.96
CA ALA A 217 12.57 -14.33 -4.57
C ALA A 217 12.87 -15.44 -3.53
N TYR A 218 11.85 -15.96 -2.84
CA TYR A 218 12.01 -17.05 -1.87
C TYR A 218 11.98 -18.44 -2.50
N LEU A 219 11.51 -18.56 -3.75
CA LEU A 219 11.39 -19.84 -4.43
C LEU A 219 12.77 -20.36 -4.80
N THR A 220 13.05 -21.61 -4.45
CA THR A 220 14.18 -22.36 -5.02
C THR A 220 13.97 -22.56 -6.53
N SER A 221 15.03 -22.87 -7.28
CA SER A 221 14.91 -23.19 -8.71
C SER A 221 13.89 -24.30 -9.00
N HIS A 222 13.83 -25.30 -8.11
CA HIS A 222 12.87 -26.39 -8.18
C HIS A 222 11.43 -25.88 -7.98
N GLU A 223 11.14 -25.14 -6.91
CA GLU A 223 9.80 -24.59 -6.65
C GLU A 223 9.37 -23.60 -7.74
N ARG A 224 10.29 -22.74 -8.20
CA ARG A 224 10.04 -21.77 -9.27
C ARG A 224 9.61 -22.44 -10.57
N SER A 225 10.20 -23.58 -10.93
CA SER A 225 9.82 -24.34 -12.14
C SER A 225 8.39 -24.89 -12.07
N HIS A 226 7.87 -25.15 -10.86
CA HIS A 226 6.53 -25.66 -10.63
C HIS A 226 5.49 -24.56 -10.37
N ALA A 227 5.90 -23.36 -9.97
CA ALA A 227 5.01 -22.28 -9.54
C ALA A 227 3.99 -21.84 -10.62
N SER A 228 4.32 -21.99 -11.91
CA SER A 228 3.41 -21.70 -13.03
C SER A 228 2.17 -22.61 -13.07
N VAL A 229 2.15 -23.73 -12.33
CA VAL A 229 1.00 -24.64 -12.25
C VAL A 229 -0.27 -23.93 -11.77
N LEU A 230 -0.15 -22.96 -10.86
CA LEU A 230 -1.28 -22.18 -10.38
C LEU A 230 -1.95 -21.40 -11.52
N TYR A 231 -1.16 -20.79 -12.40
CA TYR A 231 -1.68 -20.09 -13.57
C TYR A 231 -2.36 -21.05 -14.54
N LYS A 232 -1.72 -22.19 -14.84
CA LYS A 232 -2.30 -23.23 -15.71
C LYS A 232 -3.65 -23.73 -15.19
N ALA A 233 -3.77 -23.96 -13.89
CA ALA A 233 -5.00 -24.40 -13.26
C ALA A 233 -6.12 -23.34 -13.36
N LEU A 234 -5.79 -22.06 -13.10
CA LEU A 234 -6.75 -20.96 -13.25
C LEU A 234 -7.21 -20.80 -14.71
N SER A 235 -6.30 -20.86 -15.67
CA SER A 235 -6.62 -20.77 -17.10
C SER A 235 -7.48 -21.95 -17.58
N ALA A 236 -7.22 -23.17 -17.07
CA ALA A 236 -8.05 -24.33 -17.36
C ALA A 236 -9.47 -24.17 -16.77
N GLY A 237 -9.58 -23.63 -15.55
CA GLY A 237 -10.86 -23.28 -14.94
C GLY A 237 -11.63 -22.24 -15.75
N GLN A 238 -10.97 -21.17 -16.19
CA GLN A 238 -11.55 -20.15 -17.05
C GLN A 238 -12.07 -20.74 -18.36
N ALA A 239 -11.24 -21.53 -19.06
CA ALA A 239 -11.63 -22.15 -20.33
C ALA A 239 -12.82 -23.11 -20.18
N GLN A 240 -13.04 -23.70 -19.01
CA GLN A 240 -14.21 -24.53 -18.74
C GLN A 240 -15.45 -23.68 -18.42
N TYR A 241 -15.28 -22.59 -17.68
CA TYR A 241 -16.35 -21.64 -17.41
C TYR A 241 -16.89 -20.97 -18.68
N ASP A 242 -15.99 -20.57 -19.59
CA ASP A 242 -16.35 -19.91 -20.86
C ASP A 242 -17.12 -20.83 -21.83
N LYS A 243 -17.02 -22.15 -21.66
CA LYS A 243 -17.80 -23.11 -22.46
C LYS A 243 -19.25 -23.24 -22.02
N VAL A 244 -19.55 -22.88 -20.77
CA VAL A 244 -20.87 -23.07 -20.14
C VAL A 244 -21.58 -21.74 -19.85
N SER A 245 -20.93 -20.62 -20.15
CA SER A 245 -21.46 -19.25 -20.00
C SER A 245 -21.92 -18.71 -21.36
#